data_AF-A0A345GV74-F1
#
_entry.id   AF-A0A345GV74-F1
#
_cell.length_a   1.000
_cell.length_b   1.000
_cell.length_c   1.000
_cell.angle_alpha   90.00
_cell.angle_beta   90.00
_cell.angle_gamma   90.00
#
_symmetry.space_group_name_H-M   'P 1'
#
loop_
_entity.id
_entity.type
_entity.pdbx_description
1 polymer ?
#
loop_
_entity_poly.entity_id
_entity_poly.type
_entity_poly.pdbx_seq_one_letter_code
_entity_poly.pdbx_strand_id
1 'polypeptide(L)' 'MIQVKGKNDLDTDLRLEALQALNKLSTQVLTRLEQLSKSQSALTYLKTESGFKTVKAFLGM' A
#
# COMPACT_ATOMS: atom_id res chain seq x y z
N MET A 1 -6.64 -11.40 4.24
CA MET A 1 -7.35 -10.28 4.87
C MET A 1 -6.29 -9.37 5.50
N ILE A 2 -5.97 -8.24 4.89
CA ILE A 2 -4.90 -7.35 5.36
C ILE A 2 -5.41 -6.60 6.59
N GLN A 3 -4.86 -6.89 7.77
CA GLN A 3 -5.19 -6.17 9.00
C GLN A 3 -4.19 -5.03 9.24
N VAL A 4 -4.64 -3.80 9.02
CA VAL A 4 -3.88 -2.59 9.34
C VAL A 4 -4.25 -2.19 10.78
N LYS A 5 -3.29 -2.16 11.73
CA LYS A 5 -3.49 -1.81 13.17
C LYS A 5 -2.96 -0.41 13.50
N GLY A 6 -3.70 0.39 14.26
CA GLY A 6 -3.47 1.84 14.49
C GLY A 6 -4.64 2.39 15.30
N LYS A 7 -4.35 3.36 16.17
CA LYS A 7 -5.07 3.59 17.43
C LYS A 7 -5.67 5.00 17.57
N ASN A 8 -5.70 5.80 16.52
CA ASN A 8 -6.33 7.13 16.51
C ASN A 8 -7.44 7.22 15.44
N ASP A 9 -8.44 8.10 15.64
CA ASP A 9 -9.53 8.30 14.68
C ASP A 9 -9.02 8.73 13.29
N LEU A 10 -7.96 9.54 13.25
CA LEU A 10 -7.24 9.90 12.02
C LEU A 10 -6.61 8.68 11.30
N ASP A 11 -6.09 7.72 12.07
CA ASP A 11 -5.59 6.47 11.51
C ASP A 11 -6.72 5.61 10.95
N THR A 12 -7.95 5.78 11.44
CA THR A 12 -9.13 5.03 11.01
C THR A 12 -9.65 5.55 9.68
N ASP A 13 -9.70 6.88 9.50
CA ASP A 13 -10.07 7.50 8.21
C ASP A 13 -9.07 7.16 7.11
N LEU A 14 -7.77 7.25 7.39
CA LEU A 14 -6.72 6.89 6.44
C LEU A 14 -6.74 5.39 6.08
N ARG A 15 -7.13 4.50 7.02
CA ARG A 15 -7.37 3.08 6.69
C ARG A 15 -8.55 2.89 5.77
N LEU A 16 -9.64 3.61 6.03
CA LEU A 16 -10.87 3.50 5.25
C LEU A 16 -10.62 3.96 3.82
N GLU A 17 -9.91 5.07 3.62
CA GLU A 17 -9.46 5.52 2.30
C GLU A 17 -8.54 4.50 1.63
N ALA A 18 -7.54 3.98 2.34
CA ALA A 18 -6.65 2.96 1.80
C ALA A 18 -7.39 1.68 1.40
N LEU A 19 -8.35 1.22 2.22
CA LEU A 19 -9.19 0.05 1.92
C LEU A 19 -10.10 0.30 0.71
N GLN A 20 -10.71 1.49 0.61
CA GLN A 20 -11.51 1.87 -0.55
C GLN A 20 -10.68 1.94 -1.83
N ALA A 21 -9.46 2.48 -1.77
CA ALA A 21 -8.54 2.52 -2.90
C ALA A 21 -8.11 1.09 -3.31
N LEU A 22 -7.77 0.24 -2.34
CA LEU A 22 -7.39 -1.16 -2.60
C LEU A 22 -8.56 -1.98 -3.17
N ASN A 23 -9.79 -1.77 -2.71
CA ASN A 23 -10.98 -2.47 -3.23
C ASN A 23 -11.33 -2.11 -4.68
N LYS A 24 -10.81 -1.00 -5.22
CA LYS A 24 -10.96 -0.63 -6.63
C LYS A 24 -9.95 -1.34 -7.53
N LEU A 25 -8.93 -1.99 -6.97
CA LEU A 25 -7.90 -2.71 -7.73
C LEU A 25 -8.36 -4.12 -8.08
N SER A 26 -7.88 -4.63 -9.22
CA SER A 26 -8.16 -6.01 -9.61
C SER A 26 -7.51 -7.00 -8.65
N THR A 27 -8.10 -8.19 -8.50
CA THR A 27 -7.58 -9.27 -7.65
C THR A 27 -6.12 -9.60 -7.96
N GLN A 28 -5.75 -9.55 -9.25
CA GLN A 28 -4.38 -9.84 -9.70
C GLN A 28 -3.36 -8.80 -9.20
N VAL A 29 -3.77 -7.52 -9.13
CA VAL A 29 -2.95 -6.45 -8.55
C VAL A 29 -2.83 -6.64 -7.03
N LEU A 30 -3.93 -6.97 -6.35
CA LEU A 30 -3.92 -7.24 -4.91
C LEU A 30 -3.01 -8.43 -4.55
N THR A 31 -3.04 -9.51 -5.32
CA THR A 31 -2.14 -10.67 -5.13
C THR A 31 -0.67 -10.29 -5.30
N ARG A 32 -0.35 -9.47 -6.31
CA ARG A 32 1.04 -9.00 -6.52
C ARG A 32 1.51 -8.08 -5.39
N LEU A 33 0.63 -7.20 -4.89
CA LEU A 33 0.92 -6.35 -3.73
C LEU A 33 1.15 -7.19 -2.47
N GLU A 34 0.34 -8.23 -2.25
CA GLU A 34 0.55 -9.16 -1.14
C GLU A 34 1.92 -9.85 -1.23
N GLN A 35 2.30 -10.34 -2.41
CA GLN A 35 3.61 -10.96 -2.64
C GLN A 35 4.77 -9.97 -2.43
N LEU A 36 4.64 -8.73 -2.93
CA LEU A 36 5.64 -7.68 -2.74
C LEU A 36 5.80 -7.30 -1.27
N SER A 37 4.71 -7.26 -0.49
CA SER A 37 4.75 -6.95 0.93
C SER A 37 5.55 -7.98 1.77
N LYS A 38 5.72 -9.19 1.25
CA LYS A 38 6.52 -10.26 1.87
C LYS A 38 8.00 -10.21 1.48
N SER A 39 8.36 -9.38 0.50
CA SER A 39 9.73 -9.25 0.01
C SER A 39 10.48 -8.13 0.72
N GLN A 40 11.49 -8.49 1.51
CA GLN A 40 12.30 -7.51 2.23
C GLN A 40 13.05 -6.55 1.29
N SER A 41 13.48 -7.03 0.12
CA SER A 41 14.13 -6.18 -0.89
C SER A 41 13.16 -5.19 -1.51
N ALA A 42 11.91 -5.59 -1.78
CA ALA A 42 10.87 -4.69 -2.27
C ALA A 42 10.51 -3.62 -1.22
N LEU A 43 10.34 -4.02 0.04
CA LEU A 43 10.12 -3.08 1.14
C LEU A 43 11.29 -2.11 1.34
N THR A 44 12.52 -2.57 1.14
CA THR A 44 13.72 -1.73 1.21
C THR A 44 13.76 -0.74 0.06
N TYR A 45 13.46 -1.19 -1.16
CA TYR A 45 13.37 -0.33 -2.33
C TYR A 45 12.31 0.77 -2.16
N LEU A 46 11.13 0.44 -1.62
CA LEU A 46 10.06 1.39 -1.34
C LEU A 46 10.41 2.46 -0.31
N LYS A 47 11.41 2.21 0.55
CA LYS A 47 11.94 3.20 1.50
C LYS A 47 12.93 4.17 0.86
N THR A 48 13.41 3.90 -0.36
CA THR A 48 14.28 4.82 -1.09
C THR A 48 13.47 5.93 -1.73
N GLU A 49 14.08 7.10 -1.94
CA GLU A 49 13.43 8.24 -2.60
C GLU A 49 12.93 7.87 -4.02
N SER A 50 13.69 7.05 -4.73
CA SER A 50 13.35 6.56 -6.08
C SER A 50 12.17 5.58 -6.06
N GLY A 51 12.17 4.62 -5.13
CA GLY A 51 11.06 3.68 -4.97
C GLY A 51 9.77 4.38 -4.53
N PHE A 52 9.87 5.35 -3.62
CA PHE A 52 8.73 6.17 -3.20
C PHE A 52 8.17 7.00 -4.35
N LYS A 53 9.02 7.72 -5.12
CA LYS A 53 8.60 8.49 -6.31
C LYS A 53 7.88 7.61 -7.34
N THR A 54 8.37 6.40 -7.56
CA THR A 54 7.78 5.45 -8.53
C THR A 54 6.36 5.05 -8.12
N VAL A 55 6.14 4.74 -6.84
CA VAL A 55 4.80 4.41 -6.34
C VAL A 55 3.88 5.64 -6.35
N LYS A 56 4.40 6.80 -5.96
CA LYS A 56 3.65 8.07 -5.97
C LYS A 56 3.14 8.40 -7.37
N ALA A 57 3.98 8.24 -8.39
CA ALA A 57 3.62 8.42 -9.80
C ALA A 57 2.55 7.42 -10.27
N PHE A 58 2.67 6.14 -9.87
CA PHE A 58 1.68 5.12 -10.20
C PHE A 58 0.31 5.40 -9.57
N LEU A 59 0.28 5.95 -8.35
CA LEU A 59 -0.93 6.29 -7.63
C LEU A 59 -1.52 7.66 -8.03
N GLY A 60 -0.83 8.43 -8.89
CA GLY A 60 -1.27 9.76 -9.33
C GLY A 60 -1.19 10.85 -8.24
N MET A 61 -0.26 10.72 -7.29
CA MET A 61 -0.12 11.58 -6.10
C MET A 61 1.07 12.54 -6.12
#